data_AF-A0A928HTU5-F1
#
_entry.id   AF-A0A928HTU5-F1
#
_cell.length_a   1.000
_cell.length_b   1.000
_cell.length_c   1.000
_cell.angle_alpha   90.00
_cell.angle_beta   90.00
_cell.angle_gamma   90.00
#
_symmetry.space_group_name_H-M   'P 1'
#
loop_
_entity.id
_entity.type
_entity.pdbx_description
1 polymer ?
#
loop_
_entity_poly.entity_id
_entity_poly.type
_entity_poly.pdbx_seq_one_letter_code
_entity_poly.pdbx_strand_id
1 'polypeptide(L)' 'MSTLEDIRAVTDQIHGQRALVEERDMLIAQARDEGVAWDAIIEACGLARQSAYNAYQRGIALRATRALREVTGD' A
#
# COMPACT_ATOMS: atom_id res chain seq x y z
N MET A 1 -12.25 5.09 -30.83
CA MET A 1 -12.15 4.57 -29.46
C MET A 1 -13.37 3.73 -29.18
N SER A 2 -13.17 2.50 -28.73
CA SER A 2 -14.23 1.60 -28.29
C SER A 2 -14.36 1.61 -26.76
N THR A 3 -15.55 1.32 -26.24
CA THR A 3 -15.78 1.18 -24.79
C THR A 3 -14.81 0.19 -24.12
N LEU A 4 -14.32 -0.82 -24.86
CA LEU A 4 -13.31 -1.75 -24.36
C LEU A 4 -11.93 -1.10 -24.16
N GLU A 5 -11.55 -0.16 -25.02
CA GLU A 5 -10.31 0.61 -24.86
C GLU A 5 -10.41 1.54 -23.64
N ASP A 6 -11.56 2.19 -23.44
CA ASP A 6 -11.79 3.03 -22.27
C ASP A 6 -11.74 2.23 -20.96
N ILE A 7 -12.35 1.04 -20.93
CA ILE A 7 -12.30 0.13 -19.76
C ILE A 7 -10.85 -0.25 -19.43
N ARG A 8 -10.04 -0.58 -20.45
CA ARG A 8 -8.62 -0.92 -20.24
C ARG A 8 -7.84 0.27 -19.67
N ALA A 9 -8.03 1.46 -20.24
CA ALA A 9 -7.37 2.67 -19.76
C ALA A 9 -7.71 2.98 -18.29
N VAL A 10 -8.97 2.87 -17.89
CA VAL A 10 -9.38 3.04 -16.48
C VAL A 10 -8.79 1.94 -15.60
N THR A 11 -8.75 0.70 -16.07
CA THR A 11 -8.17 -0.43 -15.32
C THR A 11 -6.68 -0.22 -15.05
N ASP A 12 -5.93 0.25 -16.05
CA ASP A 12 -4.50 0.55 -15.89
C ASP A 12 -4.27 1.69 -14.89
N GLN A 13 -5.13 2.72 -14.90
CA GLN A 13 -5.09 3.78 -13.89
C GLN A 13 -5.39 3.25 -12.48
N ILE A 14 -6.36 2.35 -12.34
CA ILE A 14 -6.66 1.69 -11.06
C ILE A 14 -5.45 0.89 -10.59
N HIS A 15 -4.79 0.13 -11.46
CA HIS A 15 -3.57 -0.61 -11.10
C HIS A 15 -2.45 0.33 -10.62
N GLY A 16 -2.23 1.44 -11.32
CA GLY A 16 -1.27 2.46 -10.90
C GLY A 16 -1.59 3.06 -9.52
N GLN A 17 -2.86 3.39 -9.26
CA GLN A 17 -3.30 3.89 -7.96
C GLN A 17 -3.14 2.84 -6.85
N ARG A 18 -3.42 1.56 -7.14
CA ARG A 18 -3.23 0.46 -6.19
C ARG A 18 -1.76 0.27 -5.82
N ALA A 19 -0.84 0.40 -6.79
CA ALA A 19 0.60 0.33 -6.52
C ALA A 19 1.05 1.43 -5.54
N LEU A 20 0.56 2.67 -5.71
CA LEU A 20 0.84 3.77 -4.78
C LEU A 20 0.26 3.52 -3.38
N VAL A 21 -0.93 2.91 -3.30
CA VAL A 21 -1.53 2.51 -2.01
C VAL A 21 -0.69 1.45 -1.31
N GLU A 22 -0.20 0.44 -2.03
CA GLU A 22 0.70 -0.59 -1.49
C GLU A 22 2.03 0.01 -1.01
N GLU A 23 2.60 0.96 -1.76
CA GLU A 23 3.79 1.70 -1.36
C GLU A 23 3.59 2.47 -0.06
N ARG A 24 2.49 3.23 0.04
CA ARG A 24 2.13 3.92 1.29
C ARG A 24 2.00 2.95 2.45
N ASP A 25 1.32 1.82 2.25
CA ASP A 25 1.10 0.82 3.30
C ASP A 25 2.44 0.24 3.81
N MET A 26 3.41 0.00 2.91
CA MET A 26 4.77 -0.41 3.28
C MET A 26 5.57 0.67 4.02
N LEU A 27 5.41 1.94 3.63
CA LEU A 27 6.05 3.08 4.31
C LEU A 27 5.46 3.32 5.70
N ILE A 28 4.16 3.11 5.88
CA ILE A 28 3.52 3.16 7.20
C ILE A 28 4.11 2.07 8.11
N ALA A 29 4.27 0.85 7.60
CA ALA A 29 4.96 -0.22 8.33
C ALA A 29 6.40 0.18 8.69
N GLN A 30 7.12 0.83 7.77
CA GLN A 30 8.50 1.25 8.01
C GLN A 30 8.59 2.30 9.11
N ALA A 31 7.75 3.34 9.02
CA ALA A 31 7.69 4.40 10.02
C ALA A 31 7.35 3.84 11.41
N ARG A 32 6.50 2.80 11.49
CA ARG A 32 6.21 2.12 12.75
C ARG A 32 7.41 1.35 13.30
N ASP A 33 8.18 0.66 12.46
CA ASP A 33 9.42 -0.02 12.86
C ASP A 33 10.48 0.99 13.35
N GLU A 34 10.51 2.18 12.76
CA GLU A 34 11.36 3.31 13.16
C GLU A 34 10.87 4.03 14.43
N GLY A 35 9.73 3.62 14.97
CA GLY A 35 9.18 4.18 16.21
C GLY A 35 8.38 5.48 16.05
N VAL A 36 8.07 5.91 14.82
CA VAL A 36 7.29 7.12 14.56
C VAL A 36 5.90 7.01 15.19
N ALA A 37 5.49 8.03 15.96
CA ALA A 37 4.22 8.04 16.66
C ALA A 37 3.02 7.91 15.71
N TRP A 38 1.97 7.19 16.15
CA TRP A 38 0.76 6.98 15.34
C TRP A 38 0.11 8.28 14.89
N ASP A 39 0.08 9.30 15.74
CA ASP A 39 -0.59 10.56 15.42
C ASP A 39 0.12 11.29 14.28
N ALA A 40 1.45 11.26 14.21
CA ALA A 40 2.23 11.81 13.10
C ALA A 40 1.99 11.05 11.79
N ILE A 41 1.88 9.72 11.85
CA ILE A 41 1.57 8.88 10.67
C ILE A 41 0.16 9.18 10.16
N ILE A 42 -0.81 9.27 11.06
CA ILE A 42 -2.22 9.57 10.76
C ILE A 42 -2.35 10.95 10.11
N GLU A 43 -1.68 11.96 10.67
CA GLU A 43 -1.62 13.32 10.13
C GLU A 43 -1.00 13.34 8.73
N ALA A 44 0.19 12.75 8.57
CA ALA A 44 0.89 12.74 7.28
C ALA A 44 0.09 12.01 6.17
N CYS A 45 -0.66 10.96 6.52
CA CYS A 45 -1.44 10.21 5.56
C CYS A 45 -2.86 10.78 5.34
N GLY A 46 -3.33 11.71 6.18
CA GLY A 46 -4.72 12.18 6.17
C GLY A 46 -5.73 11.06 6.42
N LEU A 47 -5.37 10.04 7.20
CA LEU A 47 -6.21 8.86 7.46
C LEU A 47 -6.85 8.93 8.83
N ALA A 48 -8.01 8.30 8.98
CA ALA A 48 -8.52 7.97 10.32
C ALA A 48 -7.64 6.92 11.00
N ARG A 49 -7.60 6.90 12.33
CA ARG A 49 -6.79 5.97 13.14
C ARG A 49 -6.94 4.50 12.72
N GLN A 50 -8.18 4.02 12.57
CA GLN A 50 -8.43 2.64 12.16
C GLN A 50 -7.94 2.36 10.73
N SER A 51 -8.08 3.32 9.82
CA SER A 51 -7.59 3.19 8.44
C SER A 51 -6.07 3.12 8.38
N ALA A 52 -5.37 3.92 9.19
CA ALA A 52 -3.91 3.86 9.32
C ALA A 52 -3.45 2.52 9.90
N TYR A 53 -4.16 1.99 10.91
CA TYR A 53 -3.86 0.66 11.45
C TYR A 53 -4.08 -0.46 10.42
N ASN A 54 -5.16 -0.40 9.64
CA ASN A 54 -5.41 -1.38 8.58
C ASN A 54 -4.35 -1.29 7.48
N ALA A 55 -3.89 -0.08 7.13
CA ALA A 55 -2.79 0.14 6.19
C ALA A 55 -1.48 -0.47 6.69
N TYR A 56 -1.14 -0.27 7.96
CA TYR A 56 0.00 -0.90 8.60
C TYR A 56 -0.03 -2.43 8.52
N GLN A 57 -1.16 -3.05 8.86
CA GLN A 57 -1.32 -4.51 8.79
C GLN A 57 -1.13 -5.04 7.36
N ARG A 58 -1.66 -4.34 6.36
CA ARG A 58 -1.42 -4.69 4.94
C ARG A 58 0.04 -4.52 4.56
N GLY A 59 0.70 -3.45 5.01
CA GLY A 59 2.13 -3.23 4.80
C GLY A 59 2.99 -4.38 5.32
N ILE A 60 2.70 -4.88 6.52
CA ILE A 60 3.36 -6.06 7.09
C ILE A 60 3.15 -7.29 6.19
N ALA A 61 1.91 -7.54 5.78
CA ALA A 61 1.59 -8.70 4.94
C ALA A 61 2.28 -8.65 3.56
N LEU A 62 2.37 -7.45 2.96
CA LEU A 62 3.07 -7.23 1.69
C LEU A 62 4.57 -7.54 1.83
N ARG A 63 5.22 -7.09 2.91
CA ARG A 63 6.63 -7.40 3.20
C ARG A 63 6.85 -8.90 3.35
N ALA A 64 6.00 -9.57 4.12
CA ALA A 64 6.09 -11.02 4.29
C ALA A 64 5.95 -11.75 2.96
N THR A 65 5.00 -11.32 2.12
CA THR A 65 4.80 -11.90 0.79
C THR A 65 6.00 -11.68 -0.13
N ARG A 66 6.60 -10.49 -0.12
CA ARG A 66 7.82 -10.19 -0.91
C ARG A 66 9.01 -11.02 -0.44
N ALA A 67 9.25 -11.09 0.86
CA ALA A 67 10.32 -11.91 1.43
C ALA A 67 10.14 -13.39 1.08
N LEU A 68 8.91 -13.91 1.09
CA LEU A 68 8.63 -15.28 0.66
C LEU A 68 8.98 -15.50 -0.82
N ARG A 69 8.59 -14.59 -1.71
CA ARG A 69 8.92 -14.68 -3.15
C ARG A 69 10.42 -14.67 -3.41
N GLU A 70 11.15 -13.79 -2.73
CA GLU A 70 12.62 -13.71 -2.83
C GLU A 70 13.29 -15.03 -2.39
N VAL A 71 12.73 -15.71 -1.39
CA VAL A 71 13.23 -17.00 -0.91
C VAL A 71 12.81 -18.15 -1.83
N THR A 72 11.62 -18.10 -2.44
CA THR A 72 11.09 -19.20 -3.28
C THR A 72 11.43 -19.09 -4.77
N GLY A 73 11.93 -17.93 -5.25
CA GLY A 73 12.41 -17.75 -6.62
C GLY A 73 11.33 -17.73 -7.70
N ASP A 74 10.10 -17.34 -7.33
CA ASP A 74 8.93 -17.26 -8.23
C ASP A 74 8.82 -15.86 -8.88
#